data_AF-A0ABD6ENA1-F1
#
_entry.id   AF-A0ABD6ENA1-F1
#
_cell.length_a   1.000
_cell.length_b   1.000
_cell.length_c   1.000
_cell.angle_alpha   90.00
_cell.angle_beta   90.00
_cell.angle_gamma   90.00
#
_symmetry.space_group_name_H-M   'P 1'
#
loop_
_entity.id
_entity.type
_entity.pdbx_description
1 polymer ?
#
loop_
_entity_poly.entity_id
_entity_poly.type
_entity_poly.pdbx_seq_one_letter_code
_entity_poly.pdbx_strand_id
1 'polypeptide(L)'
;MYTHPPDPSILGIMQKALTNAEPNQAEALKVLKKHANELPTVEAIKLLPDDYSLKSVWAALEAILQSTRDKRTSLEMRKAVCTAALAQCEQRLSVIQSVKVSIDNSSECSVCGKKISSTAFARHANGRLEHFHCYQRRNISDSQTSLK
;
A
#
# COMPACT_ATOMS: atom_id res chain seq x y z
N MET A 1 6.66 -46.72 27.74
CA MET A 1 7.69 -47.39 26.91
C MET A 1 7.12 -47.68 25.52
N TYR A 2 7.19 -46.70 24.62
CA TYR A 2 7.01 -46.89 23.18
C TYR A 2 7.75 -45.78 22.45
N THR A 3 9.04 -45.63 22.77
CA THR A 3 9.92 -44.57 22.26
C THR A 3 10.61 -44.96 20.96
N HIS A 4 10.37 -46.17 20.47
CA HIS A 4 10.90 -46.68 19.21
C HIS A 4 9.76 -47.31 18.42
N PRO A 5 9.23 -46.63 17.40
CA PRO A 5 8.23 -47.25 16.52
C PRO A 5 8.88 -48.45 15.81
N PRO A 6 8.15 -49.57 15.65
CA PRO A 6 8.64 -50.74 14.93
C PRO A 6 8.94 -50.40 13.47
N ASP A 7 9.97 -51.03 12.92
CA ASP A 7 10.41 -50.85 11.54
C ASP A 7 9.23 -51.05 10.57
N PRO A 8 8.92 -50.08 9.69
CA PRO A 8 7.81 -50.18 8.74
C PRO A 8 7.92 -51.39 7.78
N SER A 9 9.11 -51.99 7.65
CA SER A 9 9.34 -53.26 6.95
C SER A 9 8.58 -54.43 7.58
N ILE A 10 8.31 -54.39 8.90
CA ILE A 10 7.55 -55.41 9.65
C ILE A 10 6.07 -55.42 9.22
N LEU A 11 5.54 -54.29 8.74
CA LEU A 11 4.17 -54.16 8.23
C LEU A 11 4.04 -54.57 6.76
N GLY A 12 5.09 -55.13 6.15
CA GLY A 12 5.10 -55.49 4.73
C GLY A 12 5.08 -54.29 3.78
N ILE A 13 5.20 -53.07 4.32
CA ILE A 13 5.31 -51.84 3.53
C ILE A 13 6.75 -51.74 3.05
N MET A 14 7.05 -52.49 1.99
CA MET A 14 8.29 -52.33 1.25
C MET A 14 8.29 -50.90 0.69
N GLN A 15 9.11 -50.03 1.26
CA GLN A 15 9.27 -48.62 0.85
C GLN A 15 9.58 -48.45 -0.65
N LYS A 16 10.04 -49.53 -1.29
CA LYS A 16 10.25 -49.68 -2.74
C LYS A 16 8.97 -49.58 -3.59
N ALA A 17 7.78 -49.68 -2.98
CA ALA A 17 6.48 -49.57 -3.66
C ALA A 17 5.94 -48.13 -3.74
N LEU A 18 6.58 -47.15 -3.09
CA LEU A 18 6.40 -45.75 -3.45
C LEU A 18 7.17 -45.55 -4.75
N THR A 19 6.48 -45.80 -5.86
CA THR A 19 6.93 -45.60 -7.23
C THR A 19 7.83 -44.37 -7.32
N ASN A 20 9.07 -44.54 -7.77
CA ASN A 20 9.84 -43.43 -8.34
C ASN A 20 9.05 -42.94 -9.55
N ALA A 21 8.10 -42.03 -9.31
CA ALA A 21 7.34 -41.39 -10.36
C ALA A 21 8.34 -40.61 -11.20
N GLU A 22 8.39 -40.89 -12.51
CA GLU A 22 9.25 -40.11 -13.39
C GLU A 22 8.85 -38.63 -13.30
N PRO A 23 9.82 -37.72 -13.14
CA PRO A 23 9.54 -36.31 -13.00
C PRO A 23 8.82 -35.80 -14.27
N ASN A 24 7.60 -35.28 -14.11
CA ASN A 24 6.84 -34.70 -15.21
C ASN A 24 7.37 -33.30 -15.54
N GLN A 25 8.39 -33.29 -16.39
CA GLN A 25 9.11 -32.10 -16.84
C GLN A 25 8.19 -31.04 -17.46
N ALA A 26 7.27 -31.49 -18.33
CA ALA A 26 6.35 -30.59 -19.02
C ALA A 26 5.42 -29.86 -18.05
N GLU A 27 4.94 -30.56 -17.02
CA GLU A 27 4.06 -29.95 -16.01
C GLU A 27 4.84 -29.04 -15.07
N ALA A 28 6.06 -29.40 -14.69
CA ALA A 28 6.93 -28.55 -13.89
C ALA A 28 7.19 -27.19 -14.57
N LEU A 29 7.44 -27.18 -15.88
CA LEU A 29 7.63 -25.94 -16.65
C LEU A 29 6.34 -25.11 -16.77
N LYS A 30 5.17 -25.75 -16.89
CA LYS A 30 3.90 -25.04 -16.85
C LYS A 30 3.66 -24.38 -15.50
N VAL A 31 3.93 -25.09 -14.40
CA VAL A 31 3.80 -24.54 -13.04
C VAL A 31 4.77 -23.38 -12.85
N LEU A 32 6.03 -23.53 -13.25
CA LEU A 32 7.04 -22.48 -13.18
C LEU A 32 6.62 -21.23 -13.95
N LYS A 33 6.08 -21.40 -15.17
CA LYS A 33 5.55 -20.31 -15.98
C LYS A 33 4.35 -19.63 -15.32
N LYS A 34 3.39 -20.43 -14.82
CA LYS A 34 2.13 -19.94 -14.27
C LYS A 34 2.31 -19.18 -12.95
N HIS A 35 3.23 -19.64 -12.11
CA HIS A 35 3.50 -19.10 -10.77
C HIS A 35 4.84 -18.36 -10.71
N ALA A 36 5.27 -17.79 -11.84
CA ALA A 36 6.56 -17.09 -11.98
C ALA A 36 6.72 -15.87 -11.05
N ASN A 37 5.62 -15.34 -10.51
CA ASN A 37 5.56 -14.23 -9.57
C ASN A 37 5.61 -14.65 -8.09
N GLU A 38 5.28 -15.91 -7.80
CA GLU A 38 5.07 -16.46 -6.45
C GLU A 38 6.22 -17.40 -6.03
N LEU A 39 6.83 -18.08 -6.99
CA LEU A 39 7.90 -19.05 -6.73
C LEU A 39 9.27 -18.37 -6.55
N PRO A 40 10.17 -18.97 -5.75
CA PRO A 40 11.58 -18.61 -5.72
C PRO A 40 12.25 -19.02 -7.04
N THR A 41 12.09 -18.19 -8.06
CA THR A 41 12.45 -18.51 -9.46
C THR A 41 13.92 -18.80 -9.66
N VAL A 42 14.82 -18.19 -8.87
CA VAL A 42 16.26 -18.51 -8.91
C VAL A 42 16.54 -19.93 -8.42
N GLU A 43 15.88 -20.36 -7.34
CA GLU A 43 16.04 -21.72 -6.81
C GLU A 43 15.41 -22.74 -7.75
N ALA A 44 14.24 -22.44 -8.30
CA ALA A 44 13.56 -23.29 -9.27
C ALA A 44 14.40 -23.51 -10.54
N ILE A 45 15.09 -22.47 -11.03
CA ILE A 45 15.98 -22.59 -12.21
C ILE A 45 17.20 -23.48 -11.89
N LYS A 46 17.76 -23.42 -10.67
CA LYS A 46 18.89 -24.28 -10.26
C LYS A 46 18.54 -25.76 -10.16
N LEU A 47 17.26 -26.08 -10.01
CA LEU A 47 16.76 -27.46 -9.99
C LEU A 47 16.55 -28.03 -11.39
N LEU A 48 16.69 -27.21 -12.45
CA LEU A 48 16.62 -27.70 -13.81
C LEU A 48 17.85 -28.56 -14.11
N PRO A 49 17.66 -29.77 -14.66
CA PRO A 49 18.75 -30.61 -15.14
C PRO A 49 19.56 -29.93 -16.27
N ASP A 50 20.87 -30.20 -16.32
CA ASP A 50 21.79 -29.62 -17.31
C ASP A 50 21.50 -30.05 -18.77
N ASP A 51 20.75 -31.14 -18.96
CA ASP A 51 20.36 -31.67 -20.27
C ASP A 51 19.13 -30.97 -20.87
N TYR A 52 18.53 -30.01 -20.16
CA TYR A 52 17.39 -29.26 -20.68
C TYR A 52 17.79 -28.32 -21.82
N SER A 53 17.08 -28.46 -22.94
CA SER A 53 17.23 -27.48 -24.03
C SER A 53 16.70 -26.12 -23.60
N LEU A 54 17.44 -25.06 -23.91
CA LEU A 54 17.00 -23.68 -23.66
C LEU A 54 15.63 -23.37 -24.27
N LYS A 55 15.33 -23.96 -25.44
CA LYS A 55 14.04 -23.84 -26.13
C LYS A 55 12.86 -24.31 -25.26
N SER A 56 13.06 -25.37 -24.47
CA SER A 56 12.00 -25.92 -23.61
C SER A 56 11.64 -25.00 -22.44
N VAL A 57 12.63 -24.32 -21.87
CA VAL A 57 12.47 -23.45 -20.69
C VAL A 57 12.20 -21.99 -21.05
N TRP A 58 12.40 -21.59 -22.31
CA TRP A 58 12.29 -20.22 -22.79
C TRP A 58 10.99 -19.53 -22.35
N ALA A 59 9.85 -20.19 -22.56
CA ALA A 59 8.54 -19.62 -22.21
C ALA A 59 8.34 -19.41 -20.70
N ALA A 60 9.00 -20.22 -19.86
CA ALA A 60 9.00 -20.01 -18.42
C ALA A 60 9.93 -18.87 -18.03
N LEU A 61 11.15 -18.81 -18.59
CA LEU A 61 12.10 -17.72 -18.34
C LEU A 61 11.53 -16.35 -18.76
N GLU A 62 10.87 -16.28 -19.91
CA GLU A 62 10.19 -15.08 -20.38
C GLU A 62 9.11 -14.62 -19.39
N ALA A 63 8.29 -15.54 -18.89
CA ALA A 63 7.27 -15.22 -17.88
C ALA A 63 7.88 -14.73 -16.57
N ILE A 64 9.02 -15.27 -16.15
CA ILE A 64 9.76 -14.83 -14.95
C ILE A 64 10.31 -13.42 -15.11
N LEU A 65 10.93 -13.13 -16.26
CA LEU A 65 11.45 -11.80 -16.55
C LEU A 65 10.32 -10.77 -16.62
N GLN A 66 9.23 -11.12 -17.28
CA GLN A 66 8.06 -10.25 -17.40
C GLN A 66 7.41 -10.00 -16.03
N SER A 67 7.18 -11.05 -15.23
CA SER A 67 6.59 -10.90 -13.88
C SER A 67 7.46 -10.05 -12.96
N THR A 68 8.79 -10.21 -13.05
CA THR A 68 9.76 -9.43 -12.28
C THR A 68 9.72 -7.95 -12.68
N ARG A 69 9.68 -7.68 -13.98
CA ARG A 69 9.53 -6.33 -14.52
C ARG A 69 8.22 -5.70 -14.06
N ASP A 70 7.11 -6.39 -14.22
CA ASP A 70 5.77 -5.88 -13.90
C ASP A 70 5.64 -5.58 -12.39
N LYS A 71 6.18 -6.47 -11.53
CA LYS A 71 6.23 -6.26 -10.09
C LYS A 71 7.03 -5.01 -9.73
N ARG A 72 8.21 -4.82 -10.35
CA ARG A 72 9.04 -3.63 -10.14
C ARG A 72 8.33 -2.36 -10.60
N THR A 73 7.78 -2.36 -11.81
CA THR A 73 7.06 -1.21 -12.38
C THR A 73 5.85 -0.84 -11.52
N SER A 74 5.06 -1.82 -11.07
CA SER A 74 3.92 -1.59 -10.18
C SER A 74 4.34 -0.96 -8.85
N LEU A 75 5.43 -1.47 -8.25
CA LEU A 75 5.96 -0.92 -7.00
C LEU A 75 6.44 0.52 -7.15
N GLU A 76 7.22 0.80 -8.21
CA GLU A 76 7.71 2.15 -8.49
C GLU A 76 6.56 3.13 -8.77
N MET A 77 5.53 2.71 -9.52
CA MET A 77 4.35 3.53 -9.76
C MET A 77 3.60 3.84 -8.47
N ARG A 78 3.37 2.83 -7.62
CA ARG A 78 2.74 3.02 -6.31
C ARG A 78 3.55 3.97 -5.43
N LYS A 79 4.88 3.80 -5.39
CA LYS A 79 5.79 4.66 -4.65
C LYS A 79 5.70 6.10 -5.14
N ALA A 80 5.77 6.33 -6.46
CA ALA A 80 5.68 7.66 -7.05
C ALA A 80 4.36 8.36 -6.69
N VAL A 81 3.22 7.64 -6.80
CA VAL A 81 1.90 8.17 -6.44
C VAL A 81 1.84 8.53 -4.94
N CYS A 82 2.28 7.63 -4.05
CA CYS A 82 2.30 7.89 -2.61
C CYS A 82 3.19 9.08 -2.25
N THR A 83 4.39 9.16 -2.82
CA THR A 83 5.32 10.26 -2.58
C THR A 83 4.74 11.59 -3.04
N ALA A 84 4.11 11.64 -4.22
CA ALA A 84 3.47 12.86 -4.72
C ALA A 84 2.29 13.29 -3.82
N ALA A 85 1.47 12.35 -3.38
CA ALA A 85 0.35 12.63 -2.47
C ALA A 85 0.85 13.14 -1.11
N LEU A 86 1.91 12.53 -0.56
CA LEU A 86 2.52 12.95 0.69
C LEU A 86 3.07 14.38 0.58
N ALA A 87 3.85 14.67 -0.47
CA ALA A 87 4.40 16.01 -0.71
C ALA A 87 3.30 17.08 -0.82
N GLN A 88 2.20 16.77 -1.49
CA GLN A 88 1.06 17.69 -1.58
C GLN A 88 0.41 17.93 -0.20
N CYS A 89 0.23 16.90 0.60
CA CYS A 89 -0.31 17.01 1.96
C CYS A 89 0.61 17.82 2.87
N GLU A 90 1.92 17.57 2.81
CA GLU A 90 2.93 18.30 3.58
C GLU A 90 2.96 19.78 3.19
N GLN A 91 2.91 20.08 1.89
CA GLN A 91 2.83 21.46 1.41
C GLN A 91 1.56 22.15 1.93
N ARG A 92 0.40 21.50 1.84
CA ARG A 92 -0.87 22.05 2.36
C ARG A 92 -0.80 22.30 3.87
N LEU A 93 -0.25 21.35 4.61
CA LEU A 93 -0.08 21.47 6.06
C LEU A 93 0.84 22.64 6.40
N SER A 94 1.98 22.76 5.71
CA SER A 94 2.93 23.87 5.87
C SER A 94 2.27 25.22 5.60
N VAL A 95 1.47 25.33 4.52
CA VAL A 95 0.70 26.55 4.22
C VAL A 95 -0.26 26.88 5.37
N ILE A 96 -1.04 25.92 5.86
CA ILE A 96 -2.00 26.14 6.95
C ILE A 96 -1.29 26.55 8.25
N GLN A 97 -0.16 25.90 8.57
CA GLN A 97 0.63 26.15 9.78
C GLN A 97 1.39 27.48 9.73
N SER A 98 1.85 27.92 8.55
CA SER A 98 2.57 29.19 8.39
C SER A 98 1.69 30.41 8.66
N VAL A 99 0.37 30.29 8.55
CA VAL A 99 -0.56 31.34 8.93
C VAL A 99 -0.66 31.38 10.46
N LYS A 100 0.22 32.18 11.08
CA LYS A 100 0.20 32.54 12.50
C LYS A 100 -0.68 33.76 12.69
N VAL A 101 -1.65 33.69 13.59
CA VAL A 101 -2.44 34.86 14.01
C VAL A 101 -1.98 35.26 15.41
N SER A 102 -1.41 36.46 15.53
CA SER A 102 -1.08 37.04 16.82
C SER A 102 -2.32 37.78 17.33
N ILE A 103 -2.88 37.34 18.45
CA ILE A 103 -4.00 38.02 19.09
C ILE A 103 -3.43 39.02 20.08
N ASP A 104 -3.72 40.29 19.83
CA ASP A 104 -3.33 41.42 20.66
C ASP A 104 -4.59 42.15 21.17
N ASN A 105 -4.38 43.19 21.98
CA ASN A 105 -5.48 44.02 22.51
C ASN A 105 -6.16 44.91 21.45
N SER A 106 -5.67 44.88 20.20
CA SER A 106 -6.25 45.58 19.04
C SER A 106 -7.00 44.64 18.08
N SER A 107 -6.94 43.33 18.31
CA SER A 107 -7.58 42.33 17.46
C SER A 107 -9.10 42.42 17.54
N GLU A 108 -9.72 42.74 16.40
CA GLU A 108 -11.15 42.99 16.27
C GLU A 108 -11.85 41.94 15.38
N CYS A 109 -13.12 41.72 15.68
CA CYS A 109 -14.00 40.84 14.91
C CYS A 109 -14.33 41.48 13.56
N SER A 110 -14.10 40.73 12.47
CA SER A 110 -14.38 41.17 11.10
C SER A 110 -15.88 41.38 10.79
N VAL A 111 -16.78 40.97 11.70
CA VAL A 111 -18.24 41.08 11.53
C VAL A 111 -18.80 42.28 12.28
N CYS A 112 -18.41 42.46 13.55
CA CYS A 112 -19.01 43.44 14.44
C CYS A 112 -18.06 44.56 14.88
N GLY A 113 -16.78 44.51 14.50
CA GLY A 113 -15.76 45.49 14.84
C GLY A 113 -15.38 45.52 16.33
N LYS A 114 -15.89 44.61 17.16
CA LYS A 114 -15.57 44.56 18.60
C LYS A 114 -14.30 43.76 18.86
N LYS A 115 -13.57 44.13 19.90
CA LYS A 115 -12.35 43.44 20.35
C LYS A 115 -12.60 41.96 20.69
N ILE A 116 -11.64 41.10 20.38
CA ILE A 116 -11.74 39.64 20.58
C ILE A 116 -11.22 39.19 21.94
N SER A 117 -10.18 39.82 22.48
CA SER A 117 -9.67 39.65 23.86
C SER A 117 -9.88 38.22 24.43
N SER A 118 -10.70 38.04 25.48
CA SER A 118 -10.93 36.76 26.18
C SER A 118 -12.14 35.95 25.67
N THR A 119 -12.81 36.41 24.62
CA THR A 119 -14.02 35.76 24.11
C THR A 119 -13.68 34.63 23.13
N ALA A 120 -14.51 33.59 23.07
CA ALA A 120 -14.36 32.53 22.08
C ALA A 120 -14.43 33.11 20.65
N PHE A 121 -13.48 32.73 19.80
CA PHE A 121 -13.36 33.22 18.43
C PHE A 121 -13.20 32.07 17.44
N ALA A 122 -13.62 32.33 16.20
CA ALA A 122 -13.37 31.49 15.05
C ALA A 122 -12.32 32.15 14.16
N ARG A 123 -11.39 31.33 13.65
CA ARG A 123 -10.36 31.77 12.71
C ARG A 123 -10.67 31.21 11.33
N HIS A 124 -10.66 32.08 10.33
CA HIS A 124 -10.81 31.70 8.92
C HIS A 124 -9.45 31.41 8.27
N ALA A 125 -9.45 30.64 7.19
CA ALA A 125 -8.24 30.29 6.44
C ALA A 125 -7.47 31.51 5.89
N ASN A 126 -8.18 32.62 5.64
CA ASN A 126 -7.61 33.90 5.20
C ASN A 126 -7.02 34.76 6.35
N GLY A 127 -6.97 34.25 7.58
CA GLY A 127 -6.44 34.96 8.75
C GLY A 127 -7.43 35.91 9.42
N ARG A 128 -8.67 36.06 8.91
CA ARG A 128 -9.70 36.85 9.57
C ARG A 128 -10.16 36.20 10.88
N LEU A 129 -10.42 37.04 11.87
CA LEU A 129 -10.95 36.64 13.15
C LEU A 129 -12.39 37.12 13.32
N GLU A 130 -13.22 36.24 13.88
CA GLU A 130 -14.62 36.52 14.18
C GLU A 130 -14.95 36.00 15.57
N HIS A 131 -15.85 36.66 16.29
CA HIS A 131 -16.42 36.04 17.50
C HIS A 131 -17.13 34.74 17.12
N PHE A 132 -17.06 33.74 17.98
CA PHE A 132 -17.71 32.45 17.74
C PHE A 132 -19.22 32.60 17.50
N HIS A 133 -19.86 33.52 18.22
CA HIS A 133 -21.27 33.87 18.03
C HIS A 133 -21.56 34.50 16.65
N CYS A 134 -20.68 35.36 16.16
CA CYS A 134 -20.80 35.96 14.83
C CYS A 134 -20.65 34.91 13.73
N TYR A 135 -19.74 33.95 13.93
CA TYR A 135 -19.53 32.82 13.03
C TYR A 135 -20.75 31.88 12.95
N GLN A 136 -21.35 31.54 14.10
CA GLN A 136 -22.54 30.69 14.16
C GLN A 136 -23.76 31.34 13.48
N ARG A 137 -24.00 32.64 13.71
CA ARG A 137 -25.11 33.36 13.08
C ARG A 137 -25.01 33.39 11.55
N ARG A 138 -23.81 33.48 10.99
CA ARG A 138 -23.59 33.39 9.54
C ARG A 138 -23.87 32.02 8.97
N ASN A 139 -23.43 30.95 9.63
CA ASN A 139 -23.73 29.58 9.18
C ASN A 139 -25.25 29.33 9.11
N ILE A 140 -26.00 29.88 10.06
CA ILE A 140 -27.47 29.77 10.07
C ILE A 140 -28.10 30.57 8.92
N SER A 141 -27.57 31.75 8.57
CA SER A 141 -28.07 32.53 7.43
C SER A 141 -27.68 31.94 6.06
N ASP A 142 -26.49 31.35 5.93
CA ASP A 142 -26.03 30.75 4.68
C ASP A 142 -26.80 29.47 4.35
N SER A 143 -27.24 28.72 5.37
CA SER A 143 -28.09 27.53 5.24
C SER A 143 -29.50 27.83 4.69
N GLN A 144 -29.99 29.08 4.81
CA GLN A 144 -31.32 29.46 4.32
C GLN A 144 -31.30 30.04 2.90
N THR A 145 -30.11 30.33 2.34
CA THR A 145 -29.98 30.95 1.01
C THR A 145 -29.80 29.91 -0.10
N SER A 146 -29.64 28.63 0.23
CA SER A 146 -29.50 27.52 -0.76
C SER A 146 -30.83 26.82 -1.09
N LEU A 147 -31.96 27.36 -0.63
CA LEU A 147 -33.32 26.81 -0.81
C LEU A 147 -34.29 27.80 -1.49
N LYS A 148 -33.77 28.80 -2.21
CA LYS A 148 -34.57 29.66 -3.09
C LYS A 148 -33.99 29.69 -4.50
#